data_AF-A0A915I4B5-F1
#
_entry.id   AF-A0A915I4B5-F1
#
_cell.length_a   1.000
_cell.length_b   1.000
_cell.length_c   1.000
_cell.angle_alpha   90.00
_cell.angle_beta   90.00
_cell.angle_gamma   90.00
#
_symmetry.space_group_name_H-M   'P 1'
#
loop_
_entity.id
_entity.type
_entity.pdbx_description
1 polymer ?
#
loop_
_entity_poly.entity_id
_entity_poly.type
_entity_poly.pdbx_seq_one_letter_code
_entity_poly.pdbx_strand_id
1 'polypeptide(L)' 'MCCALFPQQSTISVKSLEPELKSSIETRKLSSQHLYYNKGL' A
#
# COMPACT_ATOMS: atom_id res chain seq x y z
N MET A 1 -16.25 -22.80 12.20
CA MET A 1 -15.39 -21.71 12.67
C MET A 1 -15.03 -20.87 11.46
N CYS A 2 -15.77 -19.79 11.20
CA CYS A 2 -15.57 -18.94 10.04
C CYS A 2 -14.53 -17.89 10.44
N CYS A 3 -13.25 -18.11 10.11
CA CYS A 3 -12.23 -17.09 10.23
C CYS A 3 -12.57 -16.02 9.19
N ALA A 4 -13.21 -14.94 9.61
CA ALA A 4 -13.49 -13.83 8.74
C ALA A 4 -12.18 -13.37 8.11
N LEU A 5 -12.07 -13.54 6.79
CA LEU A 5 -11.12 -12.85 5.93
C LEU A 5 -11.51 -11.37 5.94
N PHE A 6 -11.31 -10.71 7.08
CA PHE A 6 -11.38 -9.26 7.10
C PHE A 6 -10.33 -8.77 6.12
N PRO A 7 -10.67 -7.86 5.19
CA PRO A 7 -9.66 -7.23 4.35
C PRO A 7 -8.66 -6.57 5.28
N GLN A 8 -7.48 -7.18 5.40
CA GLN A 8 -6.46 -6.74 6.33
C GLN A 8 -5.74 -5.55 5.68
N GLN A 9 -6.41 -4.40 5.73
CA GLN A 9 -5.87 -3.15 5.18
C GLN A 9 -4.61 -2.81 5.98
N SER A 10 -3.48 -2.91 5.31
CA SER A 10 -2.17 -2.58 5.83
C SER A 10 -1.71 -1.25 5.26
N THR A 11 -0.91 -0.52 6.03
CA THR A 11 -0.35 0.76 5.64
C THR A 11 1.15 0.61 5.40
N ILE A 12 1.66 1.31 4.39
CA ILE A 12 3.09 1.44 4.14
C ILE A 12 3.44 2.90 3.86
N SER A 13 4.57 3.36 4.40
CA SER A 13 5.10 4.68 4.10
C SER A 13 5.76 4.68 2.72
N VAL A 14 5.53 5.73 1.93
CA VAL A 14 6.19 5.89 0.62
C VAL A 14 7.72 5.87 0.74
N LYS A 15 8.27 6.31 1.87
CA LYS A 15 9.73 6.28 2.12
C LYS A 15 10.29 4.86 2.11
N SER A 16 9.51 3.89 2.60
CA SER A 16 9.89 2.48 2.71
C SER A 16 9.64 1.67 1.43
N LEU A 17 9.08 2.28 0.38
CA LEU A 17 8.83 1.61 -0.90
C LEU A 17 10.09 1.47 -1.75
N GLU A 18 10.06 0.46 -2.61
CA GLU A 18 11.06 0.23 -3.64
C GLU A 18 11.08 1.38 -4.67
N PRO A 19 12.23 1.68 -5.30
CA PRO A 19 12.38 2.79 -6.23
C PRO A 19 11.39 2.76 -7.42
N GLU A 20 11.14 1.58 -7.98
CA GLU A 20 10.22 1.42 -9.13
C GLU A 20 8.78 1.82 -8.77
N LEU A 21 8.34 1.47 -7.56
CA LEU A 21 7.05 1.87 -6.99
C LEU A 21 6.98 3.37 -6.73
N LYS A 22 8.07 3.98 -6.23
CA LYS A 22 8.16 5.44 -6.03
C LYS A 22 8.00 6.21 -7.34
N SER A 23 8.69 5.79 -8.41
CA SER A 23 8.56 6.39 -9.75
C SER A 23 7.13 6.33 -10.28
N SER A 24 6.43 5.23 -10.00
CA SER A 24 5.02 5.06 -10.40
C SER A 24 4.06 5.98 -9.63
N ILE A 25 4.36 6.24 -8.34
CA ILE A 25 3.60 7.15 -7.48
C ILE A 25 3.79 8.60 -7.94
N GLU A 26 5.03 8.99 -8.26
CA GLU A 26 5.36 10.32 -8.78
C GLU A 26 4.68 10.58 -10.12
N THR A 27 4.70 9.60 -11.04
CA THR A 27 4.01 9.67 -12.34
C THR A 27 2.51 9.90 -12.17
N ARG A 28 1.90 9.24 -11.16
CA ARG A 28 0.48 9.37 -10.84
C ARG A 28 0.14 10.60 -9.99
N LYS A 29 1.14 11.43 -9.63
CA LYS A 29 0.99 12.61 -8.76
C LYS A 29 0.26 12.30 -7.44
N LEU A 30 0.52 11.12 -6.87
CA LEU A 30 -0.03 10.74 -5.58
C LEU A 30 0.75 11.48 -4.48
N SER A 31 0.11 12.46 -3.84
CA SER A 31 0.72 13.30 -2.78
C SER A 31 0.72 12.64 -1.39
N SER A 32 0.15 11.44 -1.27
CA SER A 32 -0.02 10.77 0.02
C SER A 32 1.30 10.21 0.56
N GLN A 33 1.62 10.52 1.82
CA GLN A 33 2.82 9.98 2.49
C GLN A 33 2.70 8.49 2.85
N HIS A 34 1.46 7.99 2.90
CA HIS A 34 1.12 6.61 3.26
C HIS A 34 0.18 6.02 2.23
N LEU A 35 0.43 4.77 1.85
CA LEU A 35 -0.42 3.98 0.98
C LEU A 35 -1.05 2.84 1.77
N TYR A 36 -2.23 2.43 1.34
CA TYR A 36 -2.96 1.33 1.92
C TYR A 36 -3.09 0.21 0.91
N TYR A 37 -2.91 -1.03 1.36
CA TYR A 37 -3.04 -2.23 0.53
C TYR A 37 -3.64 -3.36 1.35
N ASN A 38 -4.27 -4.33 0.70
CA ASN A 38 -4.79 -5.51 1.39
C ASN A 38 -3.64 -6.52 1.57
N LYS A 39 -3.38 -6.91 2.81
CA LYS A 39 -2.39 -7.95 3.12
C LYS A 39 -3.09 -9.31 3.05
N GLY A 40 -2.65 -10.18 2.12
CA GLY A 40 -3.17 -11.54 1.98
C GLY A 40 -3.87 -11.87 0.65
N LEU A 41 -3.60 -11.11 -0.41
CA LEU A 41 -3.85 -11.56 -1.80
C LEU A 41 -2.57 -12.17 -2.37
#